data_AF-A0A328BBT2-F1
#
_entry.id   AF-A0A328BBT2-F1
#
_cell.length_a   1.000
_cell.length_b   1.000
_cell.length_c   1.000
_cell.angle_alpha   90.00
_cell.angle_beta   90.00
_cell.angle_gamma   90.00
#
_symmetry.space_group_name_H-M   'P 1'
#
loop_
_entity.id
_entity.type
_entity.pdbx_description
1 polymer ?
#
loop_
_entity_poly.entity_id
_entity_poly.type
_entity_poly.pdbx_seq_one_letter_code
_entity_poly.pdbx_strand_id
1 'polypeptide(L)'
;MQQLFGHDTSKLTTLDFFNSSGGLIQRVTVNVTSSFVAFSREGGVKDIAGVSVFTRDPGGLSYDNLVYDTPAAPVVTGVPEPATWTLLIGGFGFAGTALRRRRTFVGTGPATV
;
A
#
# COMPACT_ATOMS: atom_id res chain seq x y z
N MET A 1 -3.30 32.61 15.88
CA MET A 1 -1.90 32.46 16.31
C MET A 1 -1.38 31.20 15.64
N GLN A 2 -0.38 31.29 14.75
CA GLN A 2 0.14 30.16 13.97
C GLN A 2 1.34 29.51 14.66
N GLN A 3 1.58 28.22 14.39
CA GLN A 3 2.82 27.39 14.54
C GLN A 3 2.60 26.13 15.40
N LEU A 4 3.12 24.94 15.09
CA LEU A 4 4.03 24.43 14.04
C LEU A 4 3.60 22.97 13.78
N PHE A 5 3.47 22.54 12.52
CA PHE A 5 3.13 21.14 12.21
C PHE A 5 4.41 20.30 12.11
N GLY A 6 4.61 19.43 13.10
CA GLY A 6 5.69 18.46 13.17
C GLY A 6 5.49 17.56 14.39
N HIS A 7 5.76 16.27 14.22
CA HIS A 7 5.68 15.28 15.30
C HIS A 7 6.77 15.56 16.35
N ASP A 8 6.38 15.68 17.62
CA ASP A 8 7.30 15.81 18.75
C ASP A 8 7.63 14.43 19.32
N THR A 9 8.85 13.95 19.03
CA THR A 9 9.37 12.66 19.49
C THR A 9 9.64 12.61 21.00
N SER A 10 9.28 13.62 21.79
CA SER A 10 9.21 13.53 23.26
C SER A 10 7.80 13.18 23.75
N LYS A 11 6.79 13.28 22.88
CA LYS A 11 5.38 13.04 23.23
C LYS A 11 5.03 11.58 23.01
N LEU A 12 4.21 11.09 23.93
CA LEU A 12 3.81 9.69 23.96
C LEU A 12 2.41 9.54 23.37
N THR A 13 2.25 8.50 22.56
CA THR A 13 0.95 8.00 22.12
C THR A 13 0.51 6.87 23.03
N THR A 14 -0.74 6.91 23.44
CA THR A 14 -1.35 5.86 24.29
C THR A 14 -2.25 4.99 23.42
N LEU A 15 -2.13 3.68 23.60
CA LEU A 15 -2.99 2.66 23.02
C LEU A 15 -3.66 1.89 24.15
N ASP A 16 -5.00 1.87 24.14
CA ASP A 16 -5.80 1.08 25.06
C ASP A 16 -6.45 -0.07 24.31
N PHE A 17 -6.31 -1.28 24.85
CA PHE A 17 -6.87 -2.50 24.27
C PHE A 17 -8.02 -2.98 25.13
N PHE A 18 -9.15 -3.27 24.49
CA PHE A 18 -10.38 -3.69 25.17
C PHE A 18 -10.82 -5.07 24.71
N ASN A 19 -11.40 -5.84 25.62
CA ASN A 19 -12.06 -7.10 25.30
C ASN A 19 -13.48 -6.85 24.77
N SER A 20 -14.19 -7.91 24.37
CA SER A 20 -15.54 -7.80 23.80
C SER A 20 -16.61 -7.32 24.79
N SER A 21 -16.36 -7.36 26.10
CA SER A 21 -17.25 -6.78 27.10
C SER A 21 -16.97 -5.29 27.38
N GLY A 22 -15.99 -4.69 26.69
CA GLY A 22 -15.55 -3.32 26.89
C GLY A 22 -14.57 -3.15 28.07
N GLY A 23 -14.16 -4.24 28.72
CA GLY A 23 -13.15 -4.21 29.76
C GLY A 23 -11.76 -3.93 29.19
N LEU A 24 -11.00 -3.06 29.86
CA LEU A 24 -9.61 -2.77 29.50
C LEU A 24 -8.73 -4.00 29.76
N ILE A 25 -8.10 -4.51 28.71
CA ILE A 25 -7.09 -5.56 28.77
C ILE A 25 -5.75 -4.95 29.18
N GLN A 26 -5.32 -3.90 28.45
CA GLN A 26 -4.01 -3.30 28.66
C GLN A 26 -3.98 -1.86 28.12
N ARG A 27 -3.21 -1.00 28.79
CA ARG A 27 -2.79 0.31 28.29
C ARG A 27 -1.29 0.29 28.01
N VAL A 28 -0.91 0.75 26.83
CA VAL A 28 0.48 0.83 26.38
C VAL A 28 0.77 2.25 25.95
N THR A 29 1.91 2.78 26.40
CA THR A 29 2.34 4.14 26.07
C THR A 29 3.66 4.06 25.32
N VAL A 30 3.68 4.56 24.09
CA VAL A 30 4.84 4.46 23.19
C VAL A 30 5.26 5.83 22.69
N ASN A 31 6.56 5.96 22.46
CA ASN A 31 7.10 7.02 21.62
C ASN A 31 7.08 6.54 20.17
N VAL A 32 6.28 7.16 19.31
CA VAL A 32 6.06 6.67 17.94
C VAL A 32 7.06 7.33 17.00
N THR A 33 8.28 6.82 16.96
CA THR A 33 9.33 7.36 16.08
C THR A 33 9.37 6.73 14.68
N SER A 34 8.55 5.69 14.43
CA SER A 34 8.52 4.92 13.18
C SER A 34 7.23 5.14 12.38
N SER A 35 7.28 4.86 11.07
CA SER A 35 6.12 4.95 10.16
C SER A 35 5.10 3.81 10.33
N PHE A 36 5.44 2.73 11.05
CA PHE A 36 4.55 1.61 11.34
C PHE A 36 4.70 1.16 12.79
N VAL A 37 3.57 0.88 13.44
CA VAL A 37 3.49 0.29 14.80
C VAL A 37 2.55 -0.90 14.74
N ALA A 38 2.95 -2.00 15.37
CA ALA A 38 2.14 -3.21 15.49
C ALA A 38 2.11 -3.70 16.94
N PHE A 39 1.08 -4.47 17.27
CA PHE A 39 0.93 -5.12 18.57
C PHE A 39 0.45 -6.55 18.35
N SER A 40 0.77 -7.42 19.30
CA SER A 40 0.26 -8.79 19.36
C SER A 40 0.06 -9.18 20.82
N ARG A 41 -0.88 -10.10 21.08
CA ARG A 41 -1.06 -10.67 22.40
C ARG A 41 -0.08 -11.82 22.59
N GLU A 42 0.49 -11.87 23.79
CA GLU A 42 1.33 -12.99 24.21
C GLU A 42 0.57 -14.31 24.05
N GLY A 43 1.27 -15.36 23.59
CA GLY A 43 0.67 -16.65 23.31
C GLY A 43 -0.32 -16.68 22.13
N GLY A 44 -0.41 -15.60 21.34
CA GLY A 44 -1.29 -15.54 20.17
C GLY A 44 -2.78 -15.46 20.49
N VAL A 45 -3.13 -15.01 21.70
CA VAL A 45 -4.54 -14.85 22.13
C VAL A 45 -5.24 -13.79 21.26
N LYS A 46 -6.46 -14.08 20.80
CA LYS A 46 -7.24 -13.18 19.93
C LYS A 46 -8.46 -12.59 20.65
N ASP A 47 -8.23 -11.95 21.79
CA ASP A 47 -9.28 -11.40 22.67
C ASP A 47 -9.40 -9.86 22.63
N ILE A 48 -8.56 -9.18 21.85
CA ILE A 48 -8.69 -7.74 21.59
C ILE A 48 -9.89 -7.54 20.66
N ALA A 49 -10.91 -6.84 21.15
CA ALA A 49 -12.11 -6.47 20.38
C ALA A 49 -12.20 -4.97 20.13
N GLY A 50 -11.40 -4.15 20.81
CA GLY A 50 -11.35 -2.70 20.62
C GLY A 50 -9.96 -2.13 20.87
N VAL A 51 -9.63 -1.08 20.11
CA VAL A 51 -8.40 -0.29 20.30
C VAL A 51 -8.79 1.18 20.34
N SER A 52 -8.37 1.88 21.39
CA SER A 52 -8.39 3.35 21.44
C SER A 52 -6.98 3.87 21.32
N VAL A 53 -6.77 4.86 20.47
CA VAL A 53 -5.47 5.50 20.28
C VAL A 53 -5.62 7.00 20.43
N PHE A 54 -4.81 7.59 21.30
CA PHE A 54 -4.77 9.03 21.47
C PHE A 54 -3.34 9.51 21.76
N THR A 55 -3.04 10.72 21.29
CA THR A 55 -1.76 11.38 21.53
C THR A 55 -1.98 12.70 22.24
N ARG A 56 -0.97 13.12 23.03
CA ARG A 56 -0.88 14.47 23.58
C ARG A 56 -0.03 15.41 22.70
N ASP A 57 0.45 14.91 21.56
CA ASP A 57 1.18 15.70 20.58
C ASP A 57 0.23 16.72 19.90
N PRO A 58 0.49 18.04 20.00
CA PRO A 58 -0.28 19.06 19.29
C PRO A 58 -0.24 18.90 17.76
N GLY A 59 0.80 18.25 17.22
CA GLY A 59 0.91 17.91 15.80
C GLY A 59 -0.05 16.81 15.34
N GLY A 60 -0.70 16.12 16.28
CA GLY A 60 -1.66 15.05 16.00
C GLY A 60 -1.03 13.71 15.68
N LEU A 61 -1.87 12.76 15.25
CA LEU A 61 -1.47 11.41 14.84
C LEU A 61 -2.18 11.05 13.54
N SER A 62 -1.41 10.68 12.53
CA SER A 62 -1.93 10.18 11.25
C SER A 62 -2.01 8.66 11.30
N TYR A 63 -3.12 8.10 10.82
CA TYR A 63 -3.29 6.67 10.62
C TYR A 63 -3.33 6.40 9.12
N ASP A 64 -2.48 5.50 8.65
CA ASP A 64 -2.49 4.98 7.29
C ASP A 64 -2.19 3.49 7.34
N ASN A 65 -2.65 2.76 6.33
CA ASN A 65 -2.38 1.33 6.17
C ASN A 65 -2.78 0.51 7.43
N LEU A 66 -3.96 0.79 7.99
CA LEU A 66 -4.52 0.04 9.12
C LEU A 66 -4.71 -1.42 8.70
N VAL A 67 -4.06 -2.32 9.44
CA VAL A 67 -4.17 -3.76 9.24
C VAL A 67 -4.67 -4.41 10.52
N TYR A 68 -5.68 -5.27 10.42
CA TYR A 68 -6.27 -5.97 11.57
C TYR A 68 -6.49 -7.45 11.26
N ASP A 69 -5.96 -8.30 12.13
CA ASP A 69 -6.04 -9.77 12.06
C ASP A 69 -5.80 -10.36 10.65
N THR A 70 -4.86 -9.78 9.90
CA THR A 70 -4.46 -10.36 8.61
C THR A 70 -3.20 -11.21 8.80
N PRO A 71 -3.12 -12.42 8.22
CA PRO A 71 -1.82 -13.04 7.98
C PRO A 71 -0.94 -12.06 7.20
N ALA A 72 0.38 -12.08 7.43
CA ALA A 72 1.34 -11.12 6.84
C ALA A 72 0.91 -10.75 5.41
N ALA A 73 0.55 -9.48 5.21
CA ALA A 73 -0.14 -9.04 4.00
C ALA A 73 0.62 -9.58 2.76
N PRO A 74 -0.09 -10.19 1.79
CA PRO A 74 0.55 -10.56 0.53
C PRO A 74 1.24 -9.32 -0.01
N VAL A 75 2.53 -9.44 -0.34
CA VAL A 75 3.22 -8.39 -1.09
C VAL A 75 2.39 -8.20 -2.35
N VAL A 76 1.65 -7.09 -2.44
CA VAL A 76 0.92 -6.74 -3.64
C VAL A 76 2.01 -6.46 -4.68
N THR A 77 2.34 -7.47 -5.49
CA THR A 77 3.27 -7.31 -6.60
C THR A 77 2.63 -6.29 -7.53
N GLY A 78 3.22 -5.10 -7.55
CA GLY A 78 2.57 -3.87 -7.99
C GLY A 78 1.94 -3.95 -9.37
N VAL A 79 1.04 -2.99 -9.61
CA VAL A 79 0.59 -2.61 -10.96
C VAL A 79 1.80 -2.64 -11.91
N PRO A 80 1.70 -3.27 -13.09
CA PRO A 80 2.81 -3.34 -14.03
C PRO A 80 3.39 -1.95 -14.22
N GLU A 81 4.71 -1.83 -14.02
CA GLU A 81 5.36 -0.55 -14.01
C GLU A 81 5.09 0.18 -15.34
N PRO A 82 5.08 1.53 -15.36
CA PRO A 82 4.87 2.30 -16.59
C PRO A 82 5.78 1.85 -17.75
N ALA A 83 6.98 1.34 -17.43
CA ALA A 83 7.92 0.73 -18.36
C ALA A 83 7.37 -0.55 -19.02
N THR A 84 6.68 -1.41 -18.27
CA THR A 84 6.06 -2.63 -18.80
C THR A 84 4.95 -2.29 -19.78
N TRP A 85 4.14 -1.26 -19.51
CA TRP A 85 3.12 -0.78 -20.45
C TRP A 85 3.73 -0.28 -21.75
N THR A 86 4.80 0.51 -21.65
CA THR A 86 5.50 1.03 -22.82
C THR A 86 6.17 -0.09 -23.63
N LEU A 87 6.73 -1.11 -22.97
CA LEU A 87 7.28 -2.29 -23.65
C LEU A 87 6.21 -3.12 -24.36
N LEU A 88 5.04 -3.32 -23.74
CA LEU A 88 3.93 -4.05 -24.36
C LEU A 88 3.38 -3.29 -25.56
N ILE A 89 3.09 -1.99 -25.41
CA ILE A 89 2.58 -1.14 -26.48
C ILE A 89 3.61 -1.06 -27.62
N GLY A 90 4.88 -0.83 -27.28
CA GLY A 90 5.98 -0.77 -28.25
C GLY A 90 6.16 -2.10 -29.00
N GLY A 91 6.17 -3.22 -28.28
CA GLY A 91 6.30 -4.56 -28.86
C GLY A 91 5.14 -4.93 -29.79
N PHE A 92 3.89 -4.68 -29.36
CA PHE A 92 2.72 -4.93 -30.19
C PHE A 92 2.67 -4.00 -31.41
N GLY A 93 3.05 -2.74 -31.27
CA GLY A 93 3.19 -1.80 -32.38
C GLY A 93 4.22 -2.27 -33.42
N PHE A 94 5.40 -2.71 -32.98
CA PHE A 94 6.43 -3.27 -33.85
C PHE A 94 5.99 -4.56 -34.55
N ALA A 95 5.38 -5.49 -33.82
CA ALA A 95 4.90 -6.75 -34.40
C ALA A 95 3.81 -6.51 -35.46
N GLY A 96 2.84 -5.65 -35.15
CA GLY A 96 1.76 -5.30 -36.07
C GLY A 96 2.25 -4.61 -37.34
N THR A 97 3.19 -3.67 -37.22
CA THR A 97 3.78 -2.99 -38.39
C THR A 97 4.62 -3.93 -39.26
N ALA A 98 5.38 -4.83 -38.64
CA ALA A 98 6.16 -5.84 -39.36
C ALA A 98 5.28 -6.80 -40.17
N LEU A 99 4.15 -7.26 -39.61
CA LEU A 99 3.20 -8.11 -40.32
C LEU A 99 2.55 -7.41 -41.53
N ARG A 100 2.23 -6.11 -41.40
CA ARG A 100 1.61 -5.33 -42.48
C ARG A 100 2.55 -5.14 -43.67
N ARG A 101 3.85 -4.91 -43.45
CA ARG A 101 4.87 -4.77 -44.51
C ARG A 101 5.00 -5.99 -45.42
N ARG A 102 4.71 -7.20 -44.93
CA ARG A 102 4.78 -8.43 -45.75
C ARG A 102 3.62 -8.56 -46.73
N ARG A 103 2.49 -7.89 -46.47
CA ARG A 103 1.29 -7.99 -47.31
C ARG A 103 1.31 -7.07 -48.55
N THR A 104 2.25 -6.11 -48.60
CA THR A 104 2.41 -5.21 -49.76
C THR A 104 3.11 -5.84 -50.97
N PHE A 105 3.58 -7.09 -50.89
CA PHE A 105 3.99 -7.85 -52.08
C PHE A 105 2.76 -8.51 -52.73
N VAL A 106 1.95 -7.70 -53.39
CA VAL A 106 1.00 -8.19 -54.41
C VAL A 106 1.69 -7.96 -55.75
N GLY A 107 2.29 -9.01 -56.29
CA GLY A 107 2.88 -8.98 -57.62
C GLY A 107 1.80 -8.79 -58.66
N THR A 108 1.65 -7.58 -59.18
CA THR A 108 1.01 -7.35 -60.48
C THR A 108 1.96 -7.89 -61.55
N GLY A 109 1.71 -9.12 -62.01
CA GLY A 109 2.34 -9.66 -63.21
C GLY A 109 1.99 -8.80 -64.44
N PRO A 110 2.91 -8.65 -65.41
CA PRO A 110 2.67 -7.80 -66.58
C PRO A 110 1.52 -8.37 -67.42
N ALA A 111 0.54 -7.52 -67.72
CA ALA A 111 -0.45 -7.81 -68.76
C ALA A 111 0.26 -7.83 -70.12
N THR A 112 0.37 -9.02 -70.72
CA THR A 112 0.78 -9.19 -72.11
C THR A 112 -0.41 -8.90 -73.04
N VAL A 113 -0.17 -7.93 -73.93
CA VAL A 113 -0.79 -7.52 -75.21
C VAL A 113 -2.14 -8.13 -75.58
#